data_AF-A0A2N1RG15-F1
#
_entry.id   AF-A0A2N1RG15-F1
#
_cell.length_a   1.000
_cell.length_b   1.000
_cell.length_c   1.000
_cell.angle_alpha   90.00
_cell.angle_beta   90.00
_cell.angle_gamma   90.00
#
_symmetry.space_group_name_H-M   'P 1'
#
loop_
_entity.id
_entity.type
_entity.pdbx_description
1 polymer ?
#
loop_
_entity_poly.entity_id
_entity_poly.type
_entity_poly.pdbx_seq_one_letter_code
_entity_poly.pdbx_strand_id
1 'polypeptide(L)'
;MKKTLLRFMAISLMLAAAAGIAFGTGAAEKPQDVTINMFQLKVEIKDAIDAYAAQYSAAHPGVTVKVETLGGGGDYGGAMKAKAQAGQMPDIFMIEGRGGYDIWKDYIADLSGEAWVADTDLSFKVDGKVVGFPVAIEGYGLAYNADILKKAGIDPATLTTRAAYEKAFKLLESKKAELGIDAPVAMAASVAGGMWWVAGQHNLAAYWGGGLDFNDTSIIDKALKGELDQARFLQYAKYLQLLFKYADKKILLNGSYDDQVGSFAQGKTAFLHQGNWVDPNLKQLGVTFKIGYAPHAFLDVEEKGLYLFAPSWYCVNAKSPNAEAAKAFLASIAMTPEGHDYMVNKAGMIPAFKSVTLKPSGQLSQALMEANAKGGNYGVFFGMLPDGAGQNIFGPIFDLFAQNPDNINQFIADMTKAVAGLAK
;
A
#
# COMPACT_ATOMS: atom_id res chain seq x y z
N MET A 1 -33.82 2.87 -95.31
CA MET A 1 -34.03 1.76 -96.26
C MET A 1 -32.71 1.10 -96.58
N LYS A 2 -32.69 -0.25 -96.56
CA LYS A 2 -31.63 -1.18 -97.03
C LYS A 2 -30.45 -1.38 -96.04
N LYS A 3 -30.45 -2.51 -95.32
CA LYS A 3 -29.94 -3.88 -95.69
C LYS A 3 -28.44 -3.93 -95.40
N THR A 4 -27.98 -4.68 -94.39
CA THR A 4 -27.62 -6.12 -94.48
C THR A 4 -27.66 -6.75 -93.05
N LEU A 5 -28.48 -7.76 -92.70
CA LEU A 5 -28.37 -9.21 -92.99
C LEU A 5 -26.92 -9.72 -92.82
N LEU A 6 -26.54 -10.70 -91.99
CA LEU A 6 -27.14 -11.99 -91.64
C LEU A 6 -26.18 -12.73 -90.67
N ARG A 7 -26.71 -13.66 -89.86
CA ARG A 7 -26.08 -14.92 -89.37
C ARG A 7 -24.84 -14.75 -88.46
N PHE A 8 -24.84 -15.17 -87.19
CA PHE A 8 -25.03 -16.54 -86.72
C PHE A 8 -25.49 -16.51 -85.26
N MET A 9 -26.65 -17.10 -85.00
CA MET A 9 -27.17 -17.37 -83.66
C MET A 9 -27.11 -18.88 -83.48
N ALA A 10 -26.00 -19.36 -82.91
CA ALA A 10 -25.85 -20.62 -82.19
C ALA A 10 -24.37 -20.78 -81.79
N ILE A 11 -24.15 -21.27 -80.57
CA ILE A 11 -22.88 -21.72 -79.98
C ILE A 11 -22.06 -20.61 -79.30
N SER A 12 -22.43 -20.28 -78.06
CA SER A 12 -21.49 -20.10 -76.94
C SER A 12 -22.25 -19.93 -75.62
N LEU A 13 -23.14 -20.90 -75.34
CA LEU A 13 -23.67 -21.12 -73.98
C LEU A 13 -22.64 -22.01 -73.24
N MET A 14 -21.53 -21.43 -72.78
CA MET A 14 -20.60 -22.02 -71.79
C MET A 14 -19.41 -21.05 -71.55
N LEU A 15 -19.67 -19.93 -70.87
CA LEU A 15 -18.63 -19.16 -70.17
C LEU A 15 -19.30 -18.24 -69.14
N ALA A 16 -20.02 -18.85 -68.21
CA ALA A 16 -20.53 -18.23 -67.00
C ALA A 16 -20.06 -19.05 -65.79
N ALA A 17 -18.73 -19.11 -65.59
CA ALA A 17 -18.11 -19.65 -64.38
C ALA A 17 -16.61 -19.27 -64.29
N ALA A 18 -16.26 -17.98 -64.42
CA ALA A 18 -14.90 -17.50 -64.13
C ALA A 18 -14.82 -15.96 -64.03
N ALA A 19 -15.50 -15.36 -63.04
CA ALA A 19 -15.21 -13.98 -62.63
C ALA A 19 -15.80 -13.73 -61.23
N GLY A 20 -15.04 -14.04 -60.20
CA GLY A 20 -15.52 -13.83 -58.83
C GLY A 20 -14.62 -14.32 -57.72
N ILE A 21 -13.29 -14.26 -57.87
CA ILE A 21 -12.37 -14.34 -56.73
C ILE A 21 -11.21 -13.37 -56.99
N ALA A 22 -11.45 -12.09 -56.68
CA ALA A 22 -10.39 -11.16 -56.37
C ALA A 22 -10.14 -11.28 -54.86
N PHE A 23 -9.08 -12.00 -54.48
CA PHE A 23 -8.54 -11.99 -53.13
C PHE A 23 -8.11 -10.56 -52.79
N GLY A 24 -8.98 -9.83 -52.10
CA GLY A 24 -8.57 -8.69 -51.29
C GLY A 24 -7.81 -9.22 -50.09
N THR A 25 -6.49 -9.35 -50.22
CA THR A 25 -5.60 -9.52 -49.08
C THR A 25 -5.67 -8.25 -48.25
N GLY A 26 -6.62 -8.20 -47.32
CA GLY A 26 -6.54 -7.29 -46.19
C GLY A 26 -5.26 -7.65 -45.45
N ALA A 27 -4.21 -6.84 -45.64
CA ALA A 27 -3.10 -6.83 -44.72
C ALA A 27 -3.71 -6.59 -43.34
N ALA A 28 -3.68 -7.60 -42.47
CA ALA A 28 -3.95 -7.39 -41.07
C ALA A 28 -3.01 -6.27 -40.63
N GLU A 29 -3.57 -5.13 -40.21
CA GLU A 29 -2.80 -4.10 -39.52
C GLU A 29 -2.03 -4.83 -38.42
N LYS A 30 -0.70 -4.74 -38.44
CA LYS A 30 0.11 -5.21 -37.32
C LYS A 30 -0.49 -4.55 -36.07
N PRO A 31 -0.79 -5.31 -35.00
CA PRO A 31 -1.16 -4.71 -33.73
C PRO A 31 -0.13 -3.63 -33.41
N GLN A 32 -0.57 -2.40 -33.21
CA GLN A 32 0.31 -1.32 -32.81
C GLN A 32 0.95 -1.75 -31.49
N ASP A 33 2.29 -1.78 -31.44
CA ASP A 33 2.98 -2.13 -30.21
C ASP A 33 2.60 -1.13 -29.11
N VAL A 34 2.01 -1.63 -28.02
CA VAL A 34 1.57 -0.86 -26.86
C VAL A 34 2.60 -1.02 -25.76
N THR A 35 3.07 0.10 -25.20
CA THR A 35 3.87 0.11 -23.96
C THR A 35 3.06 0.72 -22.83
N ILE A 36 2.71 -0.09 -21.83
CA ILE A 36 2.10 0.33 -20.58
C ILE A 36 3.20 0.73 -19.60
N ASN A 37 3.17 1.96 -19.12
CA ASN A 37 4.07 2.49 -18.10
C ASN A 37 3.30 2.59 -16.78
N MET A 38 3.82 1.91 -15.76
CA MET A 38 3.27 1.89 -14.42
C MET A 38 4.25 2.56 -13.46
N PHE A 39 3.77 3.46 -12.61
CA PHE A 39 4.58 4.07 -11.54
C PHE A 39 3.94 3.83 -10.17
N GLN A 40 4.67 3.20 -9.25
CA GLN A 40 4.16 2.74 -7.96
C GLN A 40 5.18 2.92 -6.83
N LEU A 41 4.78 2.81 -5.56
CA LEU A 41 5.66 3.12 -4.41
C LEU A 41 6.00 1.98 -3.45
N LYS A 42 5.45 0.77 -3.66
CA LYS A 42 5.73 -0.40 -2.82
C LYS A 42 7.03 -1.07 -3.27
N VAL A 43 8.12 -0.75 -2.59
CA VAL A 43 9.45 -1.30 -2.90
C VAL A 43 9.56 -2.78 -2.58
N GLU A 44 8.79 -3.24 -1.60
CA GLU A 44 8.77 -4.62 -1.08
C GLU A 44 8.30 -5.62 -2.14
N ILE A 45 7.49 -5.16 -3.10
CA ILE A 45 6.93 -6.00 -4.18
C ILE A 45 7.65 -5.80 -5.52
N LYS A 46 8.67 -4.93 -5.59
CA LYS A 46 9.28 -4.47 -6.85
C LYS A 46 9.66 -5.64 -7.75
N ASP A 47 10.46 -6.58 -7.23
CA ASP A 47 10.94 -7.70 -8.05
C ASP A 47 9.82 -8.66 -8.46
N ALA A 48 8.78 -8.79 -7.62
CA ALA A 48 7.62 -9.62 -7.93
C ALA A 48 6.75 -9.00 -9.04
N ILE A 49 6.49 -7.68 -9.01
CA ILE A 49 5.71 -7.01 -10.05
C ILE A 49 6.49 -6.88 -11.36
N ASP A 50 7.82 -6.66 -11.31
CA ASP A 50 8.67 -6.65 -12.50
C ASP A 50 8.64 -8.02 -13.21
N ALA A 51 8.72 -9.11 -12.44
CA ALA A 51 8.62 -10.46 -12.98
C ALA A 51 7.24 -10.75 -13.58
N TYR A 52 6.16 -10.32 -12.92
CA TYR A 52 4.81 -10.48 -13.45
C TYR A 52 4.58 -9.65 -14.72
N ALA A 53 5.06 -8.41 -14.77
CA ALA A 53 5.01 -7.54 -15.94
C ALA A 53 5.75 -8.17 -17.14
N ALA A 54 6.92 -8.77 -16.92
CA ALA A 54 7.66 -9.49 -17.94
C ALA A 54 6.90 -10.75 -18.43
N GLN A 55 6.32 -11.52 -17.51
CA GLN A 55 5.49 -12.68 -17.84
C GLN A 55 4.25 -12.28 -18.67
N TYR A 56 3.55 -11.22 -18.26
CA TYR A 56 2.39 -10.69 -18.98
C TYR A 56 2.78 -10.26 -20.39
N SER A 57 3.88 -9.51 -20.54
CA SER A 57 4.37 -9.05 -21.84
C SER A 57 4.73 -10.22 -22.77
N ALA A 58 5.33 -11.29 -22.24
CA ALA A 58 5.64 -12.49 -23.01
C ALA A 58 4.38 -13.25 -23.48
N ALA A 59 3.32 -13.23 -22.67
CA ALA A 59 2.05 -13.87 -23.00
C ALA A 59 1.15 -13.05 -23.95
N HIS A 60 1.43 -11.75 -24.11
CA HIS A 60 0.62 -10.82 -24.92
C HIS A 60 1.50 -10.14 -26.00
N PRO A 61 1.73 -10.79 -27.15
CA PRO A 61 2.52 -10.22 -28.24
C PRO A 61 2.01 -8.82 -28.65
N GLY A 62 2.93 -7.86 -28.74
CA GLY A 62 2.61 -6.46 -29.04
C GLY A 62 2.29 -5.62 -27.80
N VAL A 63 2.32 -6.18 -26.58
CA VAL A 63 2.16 -5.43 -25.32
C VAL A 63 3.42 -5.55 -24.47
N THR A 64 3.97 -4.42 -24.04
CA THR A 64 5.08 -4.34 -23.10
C THR A 64 4.64 -3.59 -21.85
N VAL A 65 4.88 -4.16 -20.67
CA VAL A 65 4.64 -3.49 -19.38
C VAL A 65 5.97 -3.08 -18.76
N LYS A 66 6.12 -1.80 -18.43
CA LYS A 66 7.28 -1.23 -17.72
C LYS A 66 6.84 -0.69 -16.39
N VAL A 67 7.47 -1.16 -15.32
CA VAL A 67 7.16 -0.72 -13.95
C VAL A 67 8.33 0.10 -13.42
N GLU A 68 8.03 1.28 -12.91
CA GLU A 68 8.93 2.12 -12.15
C GLU A 68 8.45 2.12 -10.70
N THR A 69 9.36 1.84 -9.77
CA THR A 69 9.06 1.77 -8.33
C THR A 69 9.88 2.80 -7.57
N LEU A 70 9.22 3.65 -6.80
CA LEU A 70 9.85 4.61 -5.90
C LEU A 70 9.39 4.33 -4.46
N GLY A 71 10.26 3.74 -3.63
CA GLY A 71 9.89 3.26 -2.29
C GLY A 71 9.27 4.32 -1.37
N GLY A 72 8.55 3.89 -0.32
CA GLY A 72 7.74 4.76 0.54
C GLY A 72 8.45 5.94 1.22
N GLY A 73 9.78 5.92 1.32
CA GLY A 73 10.56 7.08 1.77
C GLY A 73 10.82 8.16 0.71
N GLY A 74 10.63 7.84 -0.56
CA GLY A 74 10.81 8.76 -1.69
C GLY A 74 9.62 9.71 -1.88
N ASP A 75 9.88 10.84 -2.54
CA ASP A 75 8.84 11.83 -2.85
C ASP A 75 8.01 11.41 -4.08
N TYR A 76 7.14 10.41 -3.90
CA TYR A 76 6.25 9.92 -4.96
C TYR A 76 5.33 11.02 -5.50
N GLY A 77 4.77 11.85 -4.61
CA GLY A 77 3.90 12.96 -4.99
C GLY A 77 4.62 14.00 -5.85
N GLY A 78 5.83 14.40 -5.46
CA GLY A 78 6.68 15.31 -6.24
C GLY A 78 7.12 14.71 -7.57
N ALA A 79 7.53 13.43 -7.59
CA ALA A 79 7.90 12.72 -8.82
C ALA A 79 6.71 12.63 -9.80
N MET A 80 5.50 12.35 -9.31
CA MET A 80 4.29 12.35 -10.13
C MET A 80 3.96 13.74 -10.69
N LYS A 81 4.07 14.80 -9.88
CA LYS A 81 3.88 16.20 -10.33
C LYS A 81 4.89 16.56 -11.43
N ALA A 82 6.16 16.17 -11.28
CA ALA A 82 7.18 16.39 -12.29
C ALA A 82 6.87 15.65 -13.61
N LYS A 83 6.48 14.36 -13.53
CA LYS A 83 6.05 13.58 -14.71
C LYS A 83 4.85 14.24 -15.40
N ALA A 84 3.87 14.73 -14.65
CA ALA A 84 2.72 15.43 -15.19
C ALA A 84 3.10 16.72 -15.94
N GLN A 85 3.95 17.55 -15.35
CA GLN A 85 4.46 18.78 -15.97
C GLN A 85 5.27 18.51 -17.24
N ALA A 86 6.00 17.39 -17.28
CA ALA A 86 6.74 16.94 -18.45
C ALA A 86 5.87 16.30 -19.54
N GLY A 87 4.55 16.15 -19.33
CA GLY A 87 3.66 15.44 -20.26
C GLY A 87 3.90 13.92 -20.29
N GLN A 88 4.47 13.37 -19.23
CA GLN A 88 4.88 11.96 -19.08
C GLN A 88 4.06 11.24 -18.01
N MET A 89 2.76 11.57 -17.88
CA MET A 89 1.89 10.84 -16.96
C MET A 89 1.87 9.35 -17.32
N PRO A 90 2.12 8.44 -16.37
CA PRO A 90 2.09 7.00 -16.61
C PRO A 90 0.67 6.55 -16.98
N ASP A 91 0.57 5.36 -17.57
CA ASP A 91 -0.69 4.72 -17.92
C ASP A 91 -1.40 4.19 -16.67
N ILE A 92 -0.61 3.70 -15.71
CA ILE A 92 -1.04 3.27 -14.37
C ILE A 92 -0.23 4.04 -13.34
N PHE A 93 -0.91 4.70 -12.40
CA PHE A 93 -0.29 5.33 -11.24
C PHE A 93 -1.00 4.91 -9.96
N MET A 94 -0.51 5.37 -8.82
CA MET A 94 -1.00 4.97 -7.52
C MET A 94 -1.49 6.18 -6.71
N ILE A 95 -2.55 5.99 -5.95
CA ILE A 95 -3.00 6.92 -4.91
C ILE A 95 -3.13 6.17 -3.59
N GLU A 96 -2.97 6.88 -2.46
CA GLU A 96 -3.12 6.32 -1.11
C GLU A 96 -4.45 6.72 -0.46
N GLY A 97 -5.35 7.36 -1.22
CA GLY A 97 -6.67 7.76 -0.75
C GLY A 97 -7.13 9.10 -1.33
N ARG A 98 -7.95 9.81 -0.56
CA ARG A 98 -8.64 11.04 -0.95
C ARG A 98 -7.67 12.17 -1.32
N GLY A 99 -6.61 12.38 -0.55
CA GLY A 99 -5.63 13.43 -0.84
C GLY A 99 -4.99 13.30 -2.23
N GLY A 100 -4.59 12.07 -2.60
CA GLY A 100 -4.07 11.78 -3.94
C GLY A 100 -5.14 11.87 -5.02
N TYR A 101 -6.35 11.38 -4.75
CA TYR A 101 -7.48 11.51 -5.67
C TYR A 101 -7.78 12.96 -6.02
N ASP A 102 -7.86 13.87 -5.03
CA ASP A 102 -8.26 15.25 -5.27
C ASP A 102 -7.27 16.00 -6.20
N ILE A 103 -5.99 15.60 -6.20
CA ILE A 103 -4.98 16.10 -7.16
C ILE A 103 -5.16 15.49 -8.54
N TRP A 104 -5.36 14.17 -8.61
CA TRP A 104 -5.25 13.43 -9.87
C TRP A 104 -6.57 13.10 -10.56
N LYS A 105 -7.72 13.44 -9.95
CA LYS A 105 -9.07 13.06 -10.43
C LYS A 105 -9.33 13.31 -11.92
N ASP A 106 -8.77 14.37 -12.49
CA ASP A 106 -8.95 14.70 -13.92
C ASP A 106 -8.21 13.73 -14.86
N TYR A 107 -7.27 12.96 -14.32
CA TYR A 107 -6.55 11.90 -15.03
C TYR A 107 -7.12 10.52 -14.72
N ILE A 108 -8.00 10.34 -13.73
CA ILE A 108 -8.42 8.99 -13.32
C ILE A 108 -9.60 8.51 -14.16
N ALA A 109 -9.45 7.34 -14.76
CA ALA A 109 -10.52 6.68 -15.50
C ALA A 109 -11.63 6.14 -14.57
N ASP A 110 -12.85 6.11 -15.07
CA ASP A 110 -13.94 5.36 -14.46
C ASP A 110 -13.71 3.86 -14.71
N LEU A 111 -13.52 3.10 -13.63
CA LEU A 111 -13.27 1.66 -13.64
C LEU A 111 -14.51 0.86 -13.24
N SER A 112 -15.68 1.50 -13.10
CA SER A 112 -16.88 0.85 -12.58
C SER A 112 -17.37 -0.33 -13.43
N GLY A 113 -17.01 -0.35 -14.72
CA GLY A 113 -17.34 -1.43 -15.65
C GLY A 113 -16.35 -2.60 -15.67
N GLU A 114 -15.24 -2.52 -14.93
CA GLU A 114 -14.22 -3.58 -14.94
C GLU A 114 -14.70 -4.84 -14.19
N ALA A 115 -14.39 -6.02 -14.72
CA ALA A 115 -14.92 -7.29 -14.19
C ALA A 115 -14.51 -7.57 -12.73
N TRP A 116 -13.32 -7.10 -12.31
CA TRP A 116 -12.81 -7.29 -10.94
C TRP A 116 -13.57 -6.47 -9.89
N VAL A 117 -14.36 -5.46 -10.29
CA VAL A 117 -15.08 -4.58 -9.35
C VAL A 117 -16.06 -5.36 -8.48
N ALA A 118 -16.75 -6.35 -9.04
CA ALA A 118 -17.69 -7.17 -8.29
C ALA A 118 -16.99 -8.13 -7.30
N ASP A 119 -15.69 -8.37 -7.49
CA ASP A 119 -14.90 -9.33 -6.72
C ASP A 119 -14.23 -8.70 -5.49
N THR A 120 -14.41 -7.39 -5.25
CA THR A 120 -13.82 -6.71 -4.09
C THR A 120 -14.75 -5.65 -3.52
N ASP A 121 -14.73 -5.51 -2.19
CA ASP A 121 -15.40 -4.41 -1.49
C ASP A 121 -14.43 -3.25 -1.18
N LEU A 122 -13.15 -3.40 -1.55
CA LEU A 122 -12.07 -2.48 -1.19
C LEU A 122 -11.69 -1.54 -2.33
N SER A 123 -12.42 -1.48 -3.44
CA SER A 123 -12.15 -0.49 -4.48
C SER A 123 -12.28 0.93 -3.94
N PHE A 124 -11.43 1.83 -4.42
CA PHE A 124 -11.59 3.24 -4.07
C PHE A 124 -12.77 3.83 -4.84
N LYS A 125 -13.77 4.31 -4.12
CA LYS A 125 -15.01 4.84 -4.68
C LYS A 125 -15.18 6.31 -4.34
N VAL A 126 -15.50 7.13 -5.33
CA VAL A 126 -15.87 8.53 -5.16
C VAL A 126 -17.11 8.80 -5.99
N ASP A 127 -18.13 9.42 -5.37
CA ASP A 127 -19.39 9.81 -6.02
C ASP A 127 -20.05 8.65 -6.80
N GLY A 128 -20.01 7.45 -6.24
CA GLY A 128 -20.60 6.24 -6.83
C GLY A 128 -19.77 5.58 -7.94
N LYS A 129 -18.63 6.15 -8.34
CA LYS A 129 -17.72 5.59 -9.34
C LYS A 129 -16.56 4.85 -8.68
N VAL A 130 -16.15 3.74 -9.27
CA VAL A 130 -14.87 3.10 -8.92
C VAL A 130 -13.75 3.79 -9.68
N VAL A 131 -12.78 4.31 -8.94
CA VAL A 131 -11.66 5.09 -9.50
C VAL A 131 -10.29 4.54 -9.09
N GLY A 132 -10.27 3.41 -8.37
CA GLY A 132 -9.02 2.77 -7.96
C GLY A 132 -9.15 1.27 -7.71
N PHE A 133 -8.22 0.52 -8.29
CA PHE A 133 -8.00 -0.92 -8.08
C PHE A 133 -7.22 -1.14 -6.78
N PRO A 134 -7.74 -1.89 -5.78
CA PRO A 134 -7.05 -2.06 -4.50
C PRO A 134 -5.81 -2.93 -4.65
N VAL A 135 -4.67 -2.46 -4.16
CA VAL A 135 -3.39 -3.17 -4.31
C VAL A 135 -3.32 -4.42 -3.42
N ALA A 136 -3.69 -4.29 -2.16
CA ALA A 136 -3.64 -5.36 -1.17
C ALA A 136 -4.53 -5.04 0.03
N ILE A 137 -4.68 -6.00 0.94
CA ILE A 137 -5.04 -5.75 2.33
C ILE A 137 -3.74 -5.68 3.13
N GLU A 138 -3.58 -4.64 3.91
CA GLU A 138 -2.46 -4.46 4.81
C GLU A 138 -2.92 -4.13 6.22
N GLY A 139 -1.99 -4.30 7.15
CA GLY A 139 -2.25 -3.98 8.53
C GLY A 139 -1.09 -4.28 9.44
N TYR A 140 -1.23 -3.81 10.67
CA TYR A 140 -0.16 -3.81 11.65
C TYR A 140 -0.72 -3.78 13.08
N GLY A 141 0.04 -4.40 13.96
CA GLY A 141 0.20 -3.95 15.33
C GLY A 141 1.69 -3.73 15.58
N LEU A 142 2.13 -3.85 16.83
CA LEU A 142 3.54 -3.97 17.15
C LEU A 142 3.97 -5.43 16.96
N ALA A 143 4.68 -5.72 15.86
CA ALA A 143 5.22 -7.05 15.62
C ALA A 143 6.23 -7.42 16.71
N TYR A 144 6.25 -8.67 17.16
CA TYR A 144 7.14 -9.12 18.22
C TYR A 144 7.88 -10.42 17.88
N ASN A 145 9.09 -10.55 18.43
CA ASN A 145 9.83 -11.81 18.45
C ASN A 145 9.41 -12.63 19.68
N ALA A 146 8.69 -13.74 19.44
CA ALA A 146 8.09 -14.53 20.52
C ALA A 146 9.14 -15.14 21.46
N ASP A 147 10.32 -15.49 20.94
CA ASP A 147 11.37 -16.11 21.74
C ASP A 147 12.00 -15.11 22.71
N ILE A 148 12.17 -13.85 22.30
CA ILE A 148 12.66 -12.78 23.18
C ILE A 148 11.65 -12.50 24.29
N LEU A 149 10.36 -12.37 23.96
CA LEU A 149 9.32 -12.15 24.97
C LEU A 149 9.22 -13.32 25.96
N LYS A 150 9.27 -14.56 25.46
CA LYS A 150 9.26 -15.76 26.29
C LYS A 150 10.44 -15.80 27.26
N LYS A 151 11.66 -15.49 26.81
CA LYS A 151 12.85 -15.40 27.67
C LYS A 151 12.73 -14.30 28.72
N ALA A 152 12.11 -13.18 28.37
CA ALA A 152 11.85 -12.09 29.30
C ALA A 152 10.72 -12.39 30.30
N GLY A 153 9.90 -13.43 30.06
CA GLY A 153 8.72 -13.74 30.85
C GLY A 153 7.52 -12.83 30.54
N ILE A 154 7.44 -12.31 29.31
CA ILE A 154 6.37 -11.41 28.85
C ILE A 154 5.39 -12.22 28.00
N ASP A 155 4.12 -12.21 28.39
CA ASP A 155 3.04 -12.74 27.57
C ASP A 155 2.51 -11.63 26.63
N PRO A 156 2.66 -11.75 25.30
CA PRO A 156 2.18 -10.73 24.36
C PRO A 156 0.67 -10.50 24.44
N ALA A 157 -0.14 -11.48 24.89
CA ALA A 157 -1.59 -11.32 25.03
C ALA A 157 -1.98 -10.29 26.11
N THR A 158 -1.05 -9.93 27.00
CA THR A 158 -1.28 -8.94 28.07
C THR A 158 -0.97 -7.51 27.63
N LEU A 159 -0.40 -7.31 26.44
CA LEU A 159 0.01 -6.01 25.90
C LEU A 159 -1.17 -5.24 25.30
N THR A 160 -2.23 -5.06 26.07
CA THR A 160 -3.50 -4.47 25.65
C THR A 160 -3.73 -3.07 26.18
N THR A 161 -2.80 -2.52 26.96
CA THR A 161 -2.88 -1.15 27.51
C THR A 161 -1.51 -0.50 27.47
N ARG A 162 -1.47 0.84 27.45
CA ARG A 162 -0.21 1.57 27.56
C ARG A 162 0.59 1.20 28.80
N ALA A 163 -0.07 1.01 29.94
CA ALA A 163 0.58 0.63 31.19
C ALA A 163 1.23 -0.77 31.12
N ALA A 164 0.63 -1.72 30.39
CA ALA A 164 1.24 -3.02 30.13
C ALA A 164 2.50 -2.89 29.26
N TYR A 165 2.45 -2.06 28.21
CA TYR A 165 3.61 -1.74 27.38
C TYR A 165 4.74 -1.08 28.18
N GLU A 166 4.44 -0.12 29.05
CA GLU A 166 5.46 0.54 29.87
C GLU A 166 6.20 -0.45 30.77
N LYS A 167 5.47 -1.38 31.40
CA LYS A 167 6.06 -2.45 32.21
C LYS A 167 6.93 -3.39 31.37
N ALA A 168 6.42 -3.82 30.22
CA ALA A 168 7.13 -4.73 29.32
C ALA A 168 8.42 -4.11 28.78
N PHE A 169 8.38 -2.85 28.32
CA PHE A 169 9.56 -2.18 27.78
C PHE A 169 10.60 -1.88 28.85
N LYS A 170 10.19 -1.47 30.06
CA LYS A 170 11.11 -1.35 31.21
C LYS A 170 11.82 -2.66 31.52
N LEU A 171 11.09 -3.76 31.52
CA LEU A 171 11.66 -5.08 31.79
C LEU A 171 12.66 -5.49 30.70
N LEU A 172 12.30 -5.35 29.42
CA LEU A 172 13.21 -5.64 28.29
C LEU A 172 14.46 -4.77 28.33
N GLU A 173 14.32 -3.47 28.61
CA GLU A 173 15.45 -2.55 28.75
C GLU A 173 16.38 -2.95 29.88
N SER A 174 15.84 -3.38 31.02
CA SER A 174 16.66 -3.86 32.16
C SER A 174 17.39 -5.17 31.86
N LYS A 175 16.94 -5.93 30.85
CA LYS A 175 17.46 -7.26 30.49
C LYS A 175 18.19 -7.31 29.16
N LYS A 176 18.53 -6.17 28.55
CA LYS A 176 19.10 -6.14 27.18
C LYS A 176 20.30 -7.07 26.99
N ALA A 177 21.26 -7.04 27.93
CA ALA A 177 22.45 -7.88 27.87
C ALA A 177 22.13 -9.38 28.01
N GLU A 178 21.18 -9.76 28.86
CA GLU A 178 20.71 -11.15 29.02
C GLU A 178 20.00 -11.65 27.77
N LEU A 179 19.21 -10.79 27.14
CA LEU A 179 18.41 -11.10 25.95
C LEU A 179 19.19 -11.00 24.64
N GLY A 180 20.37 -10.35 24.65
CA GLY A 180 21.19 -10.12 23.46
C GLY A 180 20.65 -9.08 22.49
N ILE A 181 19.78 -8.18 22.98
CA ILE A 181 19.11 -7.11 22.20
C ILE A 181 19.79 -5.75 22.42
N ASP A 182 19.72 -4.87 21.42
CA ASP A 182 20.26 -3.52 21.47
C ASP A 182 19.23 -2.51 22.02
N ALA A 183 17.94 -2.76 21.74
CA ALA A 183 16.81 -2.02 22.28
C ALA A 183 15.52 -2.87 22.31
N PRO A 184 14.51 -2.52 23.13
CA PRO A 184 13.21 -3.17 23.07
C PRO A 184 12.50 -3.01 21.70
N VAL A 185 12.57 -1.85 21.07
CA VAL A 185 11.77 -1.53 19.86
C VAL A 185 12.64 -1.09 18.67
N ALA A 186 12.36 -1.64 17.49
CA ALA A 186 12.76 -1.08 16.20
C ALA A 186 11.66 -0.14 15.68
N MET A 187 11.81 1.15 15.97
CA MET A 187 10.96 2.23 15.45
C MET A 187 11.88 3.27 14.79
N ALA A 188 11.47 3.78 13.62
CA ALA A 188 12.18 4.85 12.93
C ALA A 188 11.25 6.05 12.70
N ALA A 189 11.78 7.26 12.85
CA ALA A 189 11.06 8.50 12.63
C ALA A 189 11.85 9.52 11.78
N SER A 190 13.09 9.17 11.39
CA SER A 190 13.98 10.03 10.63
C SER A 190 13.38 10.45 9.28
N VAL A 191 13.21 11.75 9.06
CA VAL A 191 12.85 12.26 7.73
C VAL A 191 14.00 12.03 6.75
N ALA A 192 15.25 12.23 7.20
CA ALA A 192 16.44 12.00 6.38
C ALA A 192 16.62 10.52 6.00
N GLY A 193 16.22 9.60 6.88
CA GLY A 193 16.18 8.17 6.61
C GLY A 193 14.98 7.71 5.76
N GLY A 194 14.09 8.63 5.35
CA GLY A 194 12.89 8.30 4.57
C GLY A 194 11.79 7.63 5.39
N MET A 195 11.77 7.79 6.71
CA MET A 195 10.85 7.09 7.64
C MET A 195 9.67 7.95 8.08
N TRP A 196 9.43 9.06 7.38
CA TRP A 196 8.30 9.96 7.62
C TRP A 196 6.95 9.24 7.52
N TRP A 197 6.81 8.22 6.66
CA TRP A 197 5.55 7.48 6.45
C TRP A 197 5.26 6.52 7.61
N VAL A 198 6.29 5.98 8.27
CA VAL A 198 6.10 5.16 9.48
C VAL A 198 5.58 6.02 10.63
N ALA A 199 6.14 7.23 10.79
CA ALA A 199 5.78 8.13 11.87
C ALA A 199 4.51 8.95 11.58
N GLY A 200 4.53 9.76 10.51
CA GLY A 200 3.48 10.71 10.14
C GLY A 200 2.25 10.11 9.45
N GLN A 201 2.27 8.83 9.07
CA GLN A 201 1.07 8.12 8.59
C GLN A 201 0.70 6.95 9.52
N HIS A 202 1.52 5.89 9.58
CA HIS A 202 1.12 4.64 10.24
C HIS A 202 1.02 4.76 11.76
N ASN A 203 2.04 5.33 12.42
CA ASN A 203 1.98 5.53 13.86
C ASN A 203 0.88 6.54 14.23
N LEU A 204 0.78 7.65 13.49
CA LEU A 204 -0.27 8.65 13.69
C LEU A 204 -1.68 8.11 13.44
N ALA A 205 -1.86 7.08 12.60
CA ALA A 205 -3.14 6.43 12.41
C ALA A 205 -3.66 5.71 13.67
N ALA A 206 -2.80 5.37 14.62
CA ALA A 206 -3.24 4.91 15.94
C ALA A 206 -4.08 5.97 16.65
N TYR A 207 -3.69 7.24 16.58
CA TYR A 207 -4.48 8.34 17.13
C TYR A 207 -5.82 8.50 16.40
N TRP A 208 -5.85 8.32 15.08
CA TRP A 208 -7.07 8.46 14.29
C TRP A 208 -8.11 7.38 14.59
N GLY A 209 -7.73 6.10 14.60
CA GLY A 209 -8.68 4.98 14.67
C GLY A 209 -8.64 4.13 15.93
N GLY A 210 -7.57 4.17 16.74
CA GLY A 210 -7.37 3.22 17.83
C GLY A 210 -8.44 3.27 18.92
N GLY A 211 -8.99 2.11 19.29
CA GLY A 211 -10.02 2.00 20.31
C GLY A 211 -11.40 2.52 19.87
N LEU A 212 -11.60 2.78 18.58
CA LEU A 212 -12.90 3.12 17.98
C LEU A 212 -13.40 1.97 17.09
N ASP A 213 -14.66 2.02 16.67
CA ASP A 213 -15.17 1.09 15.66
C ASP A 213 -14.42 1.27 14.33
N PHE A 214 -14.27 0.19 13.56
CA PHE A 214 -13.43 0.15 12.35
C PHE A 214 -13.68 1.30 11.34
N ASN A 215 -14.93 1.74 11.20
CA ASN A 215 -15.34 2.80 10.27
C ASN A 215 -15.55 4.17 10.95
N ASP A 216 -15.21 4.33 12.22
CA ASP A 216 -15.38 5.59 12.94
C ASP A 216 -14.30 6.60 12.51
N THR A 217 -14.73 7.63 11.78
CA THR A 217 -13.88 8.72 11.29
C THR A 217 -13.91 9.96 12.17
N SER A 218 -14.58 9.94 13.33
CA SER A 218 -14.88 11.13 14.13
C SER A 218 -13.64 11.94 14.53
N ILE A 219 -12.52 11.28 14.84
CA ILE A 219 -11.28 11.95 15.26
C ILE A 219 -10.57 12.60 14.06
N ILE A 220 -10.49 11.92 12.92
CA ILE A 220 -9.86 12.51 11.73
C ILE A 220 -10.75 13.59 11.12
N ASP A 221 -12.07 13.48 11.18
CA ASP A 221 -13.00 14.51 10.74
C ASP A 221 -12.88 15.81 11.57
N LYS A 222 -12.60 15.70 12.87
CA LYS A 222 -12.21 16.85 13.71
C LYS A 222 -10.90 17.46 13.22
N ALA A 223 -9.87 16.63 12.99
CA ALA A 223 -8.57 17.10 12.54
C ALA A 223 -8.64 17.83 11.19
N LEU A 224 -9.43 17.33 10.24
CA LEU A 224 -9.68 17.98 8.95
C LEU A 224 -10.39 19.34 9.09
N LYS A 225 -11.11 19.57 10.20
CA LYS A 225 -11.72 20.86 10.56
C LYS A 225 -10.80 21.75 11.39
N GLY A 226 -9.56 21.33 11.62
CA GLY A 226 -8.58 22.09 12.38
C GLY A 226 -8.63 21.85 13.90
N GLU A 227 -9.36 20.83 14.35
CA GLU A 227 -9.57 20.55 15.76
C GLU A 227 -8.81 19.29 16.20
N LEU A 228 -7.94 19.44 17.21
CA LEU A 228 -7.25 18.33 17.85
C LEU A 228 -7.98 17.92 19.14
N ASP A 229 -8.34 16.64 19.28
CA ASP A 229 -8.85 16.08 20.52
C ASP A 229 -7.72 15.99 21.57
N GLN A 230 -7.55 17.05 22.35
CA GLN A 230 -6.41 17.22 23.26
C GLN A 230 -6.27 16.08 24.29
N ALA A 231 -7.38 15.60 24.85
CA ALA A 231 -7.34 14.56 25.87
C ALA A 231 -6.88 13.22 25.29
N ARG A 232 -7.44 12.83 24.13
CA ARG A 232 -7.03 11.63 23.40
C ARG A 232 -5.60 11.75 22.89
N PHE A 233 -5.23 12.93 22.36
CA PHE A 233 -3.90 13.16 21.82
C PHE A 233 -2.82 13.11 22.90
N LEU A 234 -3.10 13.58 24.12
CA LEU A 234 -2.17 13.44 25.25
C LEU A 234 -1.90 11.96 25.59
N GLN A 235 -2.92 11.10 25.52
CA GLN A 235 -2.74 9.66 25.77
C GLN A 235 -1.86 9.03 24.68
N TYR A 236 -2.13 9.37 23.42
CA TYR A 236 -1.33 8.95 22.27
C TYR A 236 0.12 9.45 22.35
N ALA A 237 0.35 10.73 22.65
CA ALA A 237 1.68 11.33 22.75
C ALA A 237 2.55 10.64 23.82
N LYS A 238 1.94 10.22 24.93
CA LYS A 238 2.64 9.44 25.98
C LYS A 238 3.00 8.03 25.51
N TYR A 239 2.17 7.38 24.69
CA TYR A 239 2.51 6.09 24.09
C TYR A 239 3.62 6.23 23.04
N LEU A 240 3.56 7.27 22.21
CA LEU A 240 4.64 7.58 21.26
C LEU A 240 5.95 7.89 21.98
N GLN A 241 5.91 8.69 23.06
CA GLN A 241 7.06 8.91 23.93
C GLN A 241 7.65 7.57 24.41
N LEU A 242 6.80 6.65 24.85
CA LEU A 242 7.22 5.34 25.32
C LEU A 242 7.94 4.57 24.21
N LEU A 243 7.36 4.48 23.01
CA LEU A 243 8.02 3.86 21.85
C LEU A 243 9.39 4.49 21.58
N PHE A 244 9.47 5.83 21.54
CA PHE A 244 10.71 6.55 21.24
C PHE A 244 11.78 6.42 22.34
N LYS A 245 11.38 6.33 23.61
CA LYS A 245 12.31 6.11 24.74
C LYS A 245 13.00 4.76 24.66
N TYR A 246 12.26 3.73 24.26
CA TYR A 246 12.73 2.35 24.19
C TYR A 246 13.10 1.87 22.77
N ALA A 247 13.14 2.80 21.82
CA ALA A 247 13.64 2.52 20.48
C ALA A 247 15.16 2.52 20.44
N ASP A 248 15.75 1.75 19.52
CA ASP A 248 17.14 1.92 19.14
C ASP A 248 17.34 3.37 18.63
N LYS A 249 18.21 4.14 19.29
CA LYS A 249 18.38 5.57 19.02
C LYS A 249 19.01 5.85 17.65
N LYS A 250 19.86 4.95 17.15
CA LYS A 250 20.46 5.12 15.83
C LYS A 250 19.38 4.95 14.76
N ILE A 251 18.56 3.90 14.90
CA ILE A 251 17.44 3.63 13.98
C ILE A 251 16.39 4.73 14.06
N LEU A 252 16.02 5.13 15.28
CA LEU A 252 14.99 6.16 15.51
C LEU A 252 15.31 7.47 14.78
N LEU A 253 16.53 7.96 14.95
CA LEU A 253 16.94 9.30 14.53
C LEU A 253 17.51 9.35 13.11
N ASN A 254 18.12 8.25 12.64
CA ASN A 254 18.86 8.25 11.37
C ASN A 254 18.64 6.98 10.53
N GLY A 255 17.87 6.01 11.03
CA GLY A 255 17.70 4.73 10.38
C GLY A 255 16.81 4.81 9.15
N SER A 256 17.13 3.95 8.19
CA SER A 256 16.29 3.62 7.04
C SER A 256 15.30 2.49 7.35
N TYR A 257 14.44 2.17 6.37
CA TYR A 257 13.56 1.00 6.41
C TYR A 257 14.36 -0.30 6.62
N ASP A 258 15.45 -0.47 5.86
CA ASP A 258 16.30 -1.66 5.94
C ASP A 258 17.02 -1.77 7.30
N ASP A 259 17.45 -0.64 7.89
CA ASP A 259 18.04 -0.64 9.24
C ASP A 259 17.01 -1.12 10.28
N GLN A 260 15.77 -0.64 10.17
CA GLN A 260 14.68 -0.99 11.08
C GLN A 260 14.31 -2.47 10.98
N VAL A 261 14.01 -2.96 9.76
CA VAL A 261 13.62 -4.36 9.51
C VAL A 261 14.79 -5.31 9.81
N GLY A 262 16.01 -4.93 9.41
CA GLY A 262 17.22 -5.70 9.62
C GLY A 262 17.54 -5.92 11.10
N SER A 263 17.37 -4.89 11.94
CA SER A 263 17.56 -5.02 13.39
C SER A 263 16.62 -6.05 14.02
N PHE A 264 15.34 -6.04 13.65
CA PHE A 264 14.38 -7.03 14.11
C PHE A 264 14.70 -8.43 13.59
N ALA A 265 15.00 -8.55 12.30
CA ALA A 265 15.32 -9.83 11.65
C ALA A 265 16.55 -10.52 12.28
N GLN A 266 17.52 -9.74 12.74
CA GLN A 266 18.72 -10.23 13.43
C GLN A 266 18.48 -10.54 14.92
N GLY A 267 17.25 -10.35 15.42
CA GLY A 267 16.90 -10.55 16.82
C GLY A 267 17.51 -9.49 17.75
N LYS A 268 17.87 -8.30 17.23
CA LYS A 268 18.43 -7.19 18.01
C LYS A 268 17.40 -6.29 18.65
N THR A 269 16.13 -6.45 18.29
CA THR A 269 15.00 -5.81 18.93
C THR A 269 13.89 -6.82 19.23
N ALA A 270 13.16 -6.60 20.31
CA ALA A 270 12.04 -7.46 20.69
C ALA A 270 10.78 -7.18 19.86
N PHE A 271 10.63 -5.93 19.42
CA PHE A 271 9.48 -5.43 18.70
C PHE A 271 9.87 -4.68 17.42
N LEU A 272 9.00 -4.71 16.42
CA LEU A 272 9.12 -3.98 15.16
C LEU A 272 7.83 -3.19 14.88
N HIS A 273 7.95 -1.88 14.66
CA HIS A 273 6.84 -1.05 14.20
C HIS A 273 6.76 -1.08 12.67
N GLN A 274 6.21 -2.17 12.13
CA GLN A 274 5.88 -2.36 10.73
C GLN A 274 4.70 -3.33 10.57
N GLY A 275 4.07 -3.31 9.40
CA GLY A 275 2.97 -4.20 9.04
C GLY A 275 3.39 -5.44 8.28
N ASN A 276 2.40 -6.18 7.79
CA ASN A 276 2.61 -7.48 7.16
C ASN A 276 3.41 -7.40 5.85
N TRP A 277 3.50 -6.21 5.24
CA TRP A 277 4.31 -5.94 4.05
C TRP A 277 5.80 -6.25 4.21
N VAL A 278 6.33 -6.36 5.44
CA VAL A 278 7.73 -6.76 5.66
C VAL A 278 7.97 -8.26 5.54
N ASP A 279 6.93 -9.11 5.45
CA ASP A 279 7.09 -10.57 5.38
C ASP A 279 8.08 -11.03 4.28
N PRO A 280 8.06 -10.47 3.05
CA PRO A 280 9.07 -10.77 2.04
C PRO A 280 10.50 -10.44 2.50
N ASN A 281 10.71 -9.29 3.13
CA ASN A 281 12.01 -8.89 3.66
C ASN A 281 12.47 -9.83 4.78
N LEU A 282 11.59 -10.18 5.72
CA LEU A 282 11.91 -11.10 6.83
C LEU A 282 12.30 -12.49 6.32
N LYS A 283 11.60 -12.99 5.29
CA LYS A 283 11.94 -14.24 4.61
C LYS A 283 13.32 -14.14 3.94
N GLN A 284 13.59 -13.05 3.23
CA GLN A 284 14.88 -12.82 2.56
C GLN A 284 16.05 -12.75 3.56
N LEU A 285 15.81 -12.17 4.74
CA LEU A 285 16.77 -12.06 5.83
C LEU A 285 16.91 -13.34 6.67
N GLY A 286 16.19 -14.42 6.32
CA GLY A 286 16.34 -15.73 6.95
C GLY A 286 15.71 -15.83 8.34
N VAL A 287 14.69 -15.02 8.64
CA VAL A 287 13.99 -15.09 9.93
C VAL A 287 13.27 -16.42 10.09
N THR A 288 13.58 -17.12 11.19
CA THR A 288 13.01 -18.44 11.52
C THR A 288 12.30 -18.47 12.88
N PHE A 289 12.54 -17.48 13.74
CA PHE A 289 11.84 -17.37 15.01
C PHE A 289 10.36 -17.06 14.80
N LYS A 290 9.53 -17.40 15.80
CA LYS A 290 8.10 -17.14 15.74
C LYS A 290 7.82 -15.64 15.90
N ILE A 291 7.00 -15.10 15.00
CA ILE A 291 6.58 -13.70 14.99
C ILE A 291 5.07 -13.63 15.20
N GLY A 292 4.59 -12.58 15.86
CA GLY A 292 3.17 -12.26 15.95
C GLY A 292 2.96 -10.77 16.15
N TYR A 293 1.69 -10.37 16.29
CA TYR A 293 1.31 -8.99 16.61
C TYR A 293 0.78 -8.85 18.02
N ALA A 294 1.21 -7.79 18.69
CA ALA A 294 0.48 -7.18 19.79
C ALA A 294 -0.17 -5.88 19.29
N PRO A 295 -1.33 -5.45 19.82
CA PRO A 295 -2.03 -4.26 19.34
C PRO A 295 -1.25 -2.98 19.68
N HIS A 296 -1.32 -1.91 18.87
CA HIS A 296 -0.85 -0.59 19.35
C HIS A 296 -1.84 -0.01 20.35
N ALA A 297 -1.70 -0.42 21.62
CA ALA A 297 -2.53 0.04 22.72
C ALA A 297 -1.95 1.31 23.36
N PHE A 298 -2.46 2.45 22.93
CA PHE A 298 -2.02 3.76 23.42
C PHE A 298 -2.89 4.29 24.56
N LEU A 299 -4.09 3.73 24.74
CA LEU A 299 -5.01 4.08 25.81
C LEU A 299 -4.67 3.32 27.12
N ASP A 300 -5.21 3.80 28.23
CA ASP A 300 -5.16 3.11 29.53
C ASP A 300 -6.29 2.07 29.69
N VAL A 301 -7.17 1.97 28.69
CA VAL A 301 -8.19 0.92 28.58
C VAL A 301 -7.74 -0.14 27.57
N GLU A 302 -8.35 -1.33 27.64
CA GLU A 302 -7.95 -2.43 26.77
C GLU A 302 -8.20 -2.13 25.29
N GLU A 303 -7.14 -2.28 24.49
CA GLU A 303 -7.17 -2.32 23.05
C GLU A 303 -6.62 -3.68 22.60
N LYS A 304 -7.40 -4.42 21.81
CA LYS A 304 -7.07 -5.78 21.36
C LYS A 304 -6.99 -5.92 19.84
N GLY A 305 -7.49 -4.92 19.11
CA GLY A 305 -7.54 -4.90 17.65
C GLY A 305 -6.21 -4.55 17.01
N LEU A 306 -6.03 -5.02 15.78
CA LEU A 306 -4.97 -4.55 14.88
C LEU A 306 -5.51 -3.44 13.98
N TYR A 307 -4.62 -2.73 13.29
CA TYR A 307 -4.96 -1.71 12.32
C TYR A 307 -4.97 -2.33 10.93
N LEU A 308 -6.11 -2.29 10.22
CA LEU A 308 -6.30 -2.93 8.92
C LEU A 308 -6.82 -1.93 7.88
N PHE A 309 -6.37 -2.04 6.64
CA PHE A 309 -6.73 -1.11 5.57
C PHE A 309 -6.33 -1.63 4.18
N ALA A 310 -6.88 -0.99 3.15
CA ALA A 310 -6.27 -1.00 1.82
C ALA A 310 -5.26 0.16 1.75
N PRO A 311 -3.97 -0.10 1.50
CA PRO A 311 -2.92 0.91 1.62
C PRO A 311 -2.88 1.89 0.47
N SER A 312 -3.31 1.43 -0.70
CA SER A 312 -3.24 2.18 -1.93
C SER A 312 -4.09 1.55 -3.01
N TRP A 313 -4.30 2.33 -4.07
CA TRP A 313 -5.04 1.92 -5.24
C TRP A 313 -4.30 2.29 -6.52
N TYR A 314 -4.28 1.36 -7.47
CA TYR A 314 -3.86 1.65 -8.83
C TYR A 314 -4.99 2.36 -9.58
N CYS A 315 -4.66 3.50 -10.17
CA CYS A 315 -5.52 4.28 -11.05
C CYS A 315 -5.05 4.13 -12.49
N VAL A 316 -5.99 4.11 -13.43
CA VAL A 316 -5.70 4.16 -14.87
C VAL A 316 -5.82 5.59 -15.35
N ASN A 317 -4.84 6.05 -16.12
CA ASN A 317 -4.86 7.37 -16.73
C ASN A 317 -5.87 7.44 -17.89
N ALA A 318 -7.00 8.11 -17.68
CA ALA A 318 -8.07 8.33 -18.67
C ALA A 318 -7.61 9.07 -19.93
N LYS A 319 -6.50 9.83 -19.84
CA LYS A 319 -5.93 10.57 -20.97
C LYS A 319 -4.86 9.77 -21.72
N SER A 320 -4.53 8.58 -21.25
CA SER A 320 -3.57 7.71 -21.93
C SER A 320 -4.21 7.07 -23.18
N PRO A 321 -3.49 7.02 -24.32
CA PRO A 321 -3.92 6.22 -25.47
C PRO A 321 -3.93 4.70 -25.18
N ASN A 322 -3.28 4.27 -24.09
CA ASN A 322 -3.13 2.87 -23.68
C ASN A 322 -4.07 2.48 -22.53
N ALA A 323 -5.07 3.30 -22.19
CA ALA A 323 -5.94 3.10 -21.03
C ALA A 323 -6.62 1.72 -21.00
N GLU A 324 -7.07 1.21 -22.16
CA GLU A 324 -7.69 -0.12 -22.25
C GLU A 324 -6.68 -1.26 -22.02
N ALA A 325 -5.45 -1.10 -22.50
CA ALA A 325 -4.39 -2.06 -22.24
C ALA A 325 -3.97 -2.05 -20.75
N ALA A 326 -3.94 -0.87 -20.13
CA ALA A 326 -3.69 -0.72 -18.69
C ALA A 326 -4.79 -1.38 -17.83
N LYS A 327 -6.06 -1.19 -18.19
CA LYS A 327 -7.20 -1.88 -17.55
C LYS A 327 -7.08 -3.40 -17.68
N ALA A 328 -6.74 -3.91 -18.87
CA ALA A 328 -6.54 -5.33 -19.10
C ALA A 328 -5.42 -5.92 -18.22
N PHE A 329 -4.31 -5.20 -18.06
CA PHE A 329 -3.22 -5.62 -17.16
C PHE A 329 -3.66 -5.65 -15.68
N LEU A 330 -4.42 -4.67 -15.20
CA LEU A 330 -4.97 -4.71 -13.83
C LEU A 330 -5.99 -5.85 -13.67
N ALA A 331 -6.85 -6.07 -14.67
CA ALA A 331 -7.78 -7.18 -14.66
C ALA A 331 -7.06 -8.54 -14.63
N SER A 332 -5.92 -8.69 -15.32
CA SER A 332 -5.16 -9.94 -15.29
C SER A 332 -4.57 -10.22 -13.91
N ILE A 333 -4.15 -9.19 -13.17
CA ILE A 333 -3.67 -9.33 -11.79
C ILE A 333 -4.78 -9.94 -10.91
N ALA A 334 -6.00 -9.41 -10.99
CA ALA A 334 -7.10 -9.84 -10.14
C ALA A 334 -7.75 -11.17 -10.59
N MET A 335 -7.78 -11.47 -11.88
CA MET A 335 -8.70 -12.47 -12.44
C MET A 335 -8.02 -13.73 -13.00
N THR A 336 -6.68 -13.80 -13.04
CA THR A 336 -5.97 -14.99 -13.56
C THR A 336 -5.17 -15.72 -12.49
N PRO A 337 -4.94 -17.04 -12.64
CA PRO A 337 -4.10 -17.81 -11.73
C PRO A 337 -2.67 -17.25 -11.59
N GLU A 338 -2.10 -16.71 -12.67
CA GLU A 338 -0.77 -16.10 -12.65
C GLU A 338 -0.78 -14.80 -11.83
N GLY A 339 -1.84 -14.00 -11.95
CA GLY A 339 -2.05 -12.80 -11.14
C GLY A 339 -2.21 -13.15 -9.64
N HIS A 340 -2.95 -14.22 -9.35
CA HIS A 340 -3.12 -14.73 -7.98
C HIS A 340 -1.79 -15.22 -7.39
N ASP A 341 -1.00 -15.97 -8.17
CA ASP A 341 0.32 -16.44 -7.77
C ASP A 341 1.29 -15.28 -7.53
N TYR A 342 1.29 -14.28 -8.42
CA TYR A 342 2.02 -13.02 -8.24
C TYR A 342 1.65 -12.37 -6.90
N MET A 343 0.37 -12.10 -6.67
CA MET A 343 -0.07 -11.38 -5.49
C MET A 343 0.33 -12.10 -4.20
N VAL A 344 0.06 -13.40 -4.13
CA VAL A 344 0.12 -14.12 -2.86
C VAL A 344 1.46 -14.81 -2.64
N ASN A 345 1.94 -15.59 -3.61
CA ASN A 345 3.13 -16.42 -3.43
C ASN A 345 4.43 -15.66 -3.74
N LYS A 346 4.41 -14.75 -4.73
CA LYS A 346 5.60 -13.99 -5.13
C LYS A 346 5.76 -12.72 -4.31
N ALA A 347 4.70 -11.91 -4.22
CA ALA A 347 4.72 -10.64 -3.50
C ALA A 347 4.37 -10.77 -2.01
N GLY A 348 3.82 -11.90 -1.56
CA GLY A 348 3.47 -12.11 -0.15
C GLY A 348 2.27 -11.29 0.33
N MET A 349 1.48 -10.72 -0.58
CA MET A 349 0.37 -9.84 -0.24
C MET A 349 -0.83 -10.63 0.28
N ILE A 350 -1.64 -9.99 1.14
CA ILE A 350 -3.01 -10.44 1.38
C ILE A 350 -3.86 -9.87 0.24
N PRO A 351 -4.53 -10.70 -0.57
CA PRO A 351 -5.28 -10.24 -1.72
C PRO A 351 -6.55 -9.49 -1.30
N ALA A 352 -6.92 -8.47 -2.07
CA ALA A 352 -8.14 -7.69 -1.87
C ALA A 352 -9.36 -8.27 -2.61
N PHE A 353 -9.22 -9.44 -3.24
CA PHE A 353 -10.17 -10.01 -4.19
C PHE A 353 -10.72 -11.35 -3.67
N LYS A 354 -12.06 -11.50 -3.67
CA LYS A 354 -12.78 -12.65 -3.10
C LYS A 354 -12.48 -13.95 -3.85
N SER A 355 -12.19 -13.88 -5.15
CA SER A 355 -11.84 -15.04 -5.98
C SER A 355 -10.46 -15.62 -5.68
N VAL A 356 -9.57 -14.88 -5.00
CA VAL A 356 -8.21 -15.35 -4.69
C VAL A 356 -8.25 -16.27 -3.47
N THR A 357 -8.06 -17.57 -3.70
CA THR A 357 -8.10 -18.59 -2.62
C THR A 357 -6.72 -18.89 -2.02
N LEU A 358 -5.64 -18.42 -2.65
CA LEU A 358 -4.28 -18.58 -2.16
C LEU A 358 -4.09 -17.83 -0.84
N LYS A 359 -3.22 -18.34 0.03
CA LYS A 359 -2.90 -17.72 1.32
C LYS A 359 -1.41 -17.41 1.41
N PRO A 360 -1.01 -16.22 1.88
CA PRO A 360 0.40 -15.90 2.05
C PRO A 360 1.04 -16.79 3.13
N SER A 361 2.33 -17.11 2.94
CA SER A 361 3.10 -17.91 3.88
C SER A 361 3.76 -17.08 5.00
N GLY A 362 3.74 -15.76 4.88
CA GLY A 362 4.29 -14.83 5.86
C GLY A 362 3.54 -14.87 7.20
N GLN A 363 4.30 -14.89 8.30
CA GLN A 363 3.74 -15.03 9.65
C GLN A 363 2.88 -13.83 10.03
N LEU A 364 3.28 -12.61 9.63
CA LEU A 364 2.53 -11.39 9.92
C LEU A 364 1.25 -11.33 9.11
N SER A 365 1.30 -11.71 7.84
CA SER A 365 0.13 -11.80 6.97
C SER A 365 -0.88 -12.81 7.49
N GLN A 366 -0.43 -13.98 7.98
CA GLN A 366 -1.29 -14.97 8.61
C GLN A 366 -1.92 -14.44 9.90
N ALA A 367 -1.13 -13.80 10.77
CA ALA A 367 -1.65 -13.18 11.99
C ALA A 367 -2.70 -12.11 11.69
N LEU A 368 -2.52 -11.34 10.60
CA LEU A 368 -3.46 -10.33 10.17
C LEU A 368 -4.76 -10.94 9.62
N MET A 369 -4.67 -12.02 8.83
CA MET A 369 -5.85 -12.76 8.37
C MET A 369 -6.67 -13.33 9.54
N GLU A 370 -5.99 -13.87 10.56
CA GLU A 370 -6.62 -14.35 11.80
C GLU A 370 -7.30 -13.21 12.56
N ALA A 371 -6.63 -12.07 12.71
CA ALA A 371 -7.19 -10.88 13.36
C ALA A 371 -8.41 -10.34 12.58
N ASN A 372 -8.34 -10.31 11.25
CA ASN A 372 -9.47 -9.89 10.42
C ASN A 372 -10.68 -10.80 10.61
N ALA A 373 -10.48 -12.12 10.61
CA ALA A 373 -11.54 -13.10 10.83
C ALA A 373 -12.18 -13.00 12.23
N LYS A 374 -11.40 -12.59 13.23
CA LYS A 374 -11.88 -12.37 14.60
C LYS A 374 -12.72 -11.09 14.75
N GLY A 375 -12.44 -10.06 13.94
CA GLY A 375 -13.06 -8.74 14.05
C GLY A 375 -12.54 -7.93 15.25
N GLY A 376 -13.12 -6.73 15.44
CA GLY A 376 -12.69 -5.79 16.50
C GLY A 376 -11.38 -5.06 16.18
N ASN A 377 -11.07 -4.89 14.89
CA ASN A 377 -9.92 -4.16 14.39
C ASN A 377 -10.24 -2.68 14.19
N TYR A 378 -9.20 -1.86 14.02
CA TYR A 378 -9.28 -0.42 13.86
C TYR A 378 -8.99 0.01 12.42
N GLY A 379 -9.68 1.06 11.97
CA GLY A 379 -9.44 1.67 10.67
C GLY A 379 -8.17 2.51 10.64
N VAL A 380 -7.61 2.66 9.45
CA VAL A 380 -6.44 3.52 9.16
C VAL A 380 -6.87 4.60 8.18
N PHE A 381 -6.71 5.86 8.57
CA PHE A 381 -7.35 6.98 7.88
C PHE A 381 -6.37 8.02 7.30
N PHE A 382 -5.06 7.76 7.27
CA PHE A 382 -4.10 8.76 6.78
C PHE A 382 -4.40 9.19 5.33
N GLY A 383 -5.00 8.33 4.51
CA GLY A 383 -5.41 8.64 3.14
C GLY A 383 -6.52 9.70 3.03
N MET A 384 -7.20 10.04 4.12
CA MET A 384 -8.16 11.15 4.16
C MET A 384 -7.48 12.52 4.31
N LEU A 385 -6.22 12.55 4.75
CA LEU A 385 -5.47 13.79 4.91
C LEU A 385 -5.13 14.41 3.53
N PRO A 386 -4.95 15.73 3.46
CA PRO A 386 -4.43 16.37 2.26
C PRO A 386 -3.11 15.74 1.79
N ASP A 387 -2.87 15.76 0.48
CA ASP A 387 -1.62 15.28 -0.11
C ASP A 387 -0.39 15.90 0.58
N GLY A 388 0.60 15.06 0.87
CA GLY A 388 1.82 15.49 1.53
C GLY A 388 1.67 15.86 3.00
N ALA A 389 0.49 15.80 3.63
CA ALA A 389 0.36 16.11 5.05
C ALA A 389 1.22 15.18 5.94
N GLY A 390 1.21 13.87 5.66
CA GLY A 390 2.07 12.92 6.36
C GLY A 390 3.56 13.23 6.22
N GLN A 391 4.01 13.55 5.00
CA GLN A 391 5.42 13.78 4.68
C GLN A 391 5.94 15.15 5.09
N ASN A 392 5.20 16.21 4.76
CA ASN A 392 5.67 17.60 4.82
C ASN A 392 5.21 18.33 6.08
N ILE A 393 4.18 17.82 6.77
CA ILE A 393 3.63 18.45 7.98
C ILE A 393 3.94 17.58 9.19
N PHE A 394 3.45 16.33 9.22
CA PHE A 394 3.54 15.48 10.41
C PHE A 394 4.91 14.81 10.58
N GLY A 395 5.50 14.31 9.50
CA GLY A 395 6.82 13.67 9.52
C GLY A 395 7.89 14.50 10.26
N PRO A 396 8.11 15.78 9.90
CA PRO A 396 9.09 16.64 10.58
C PRO A 396 8.80 16.87 12.07
N ILE A 397 7.52 16.93 12.46
CA ILE A 397 7.13 17.10 13.87
C ILE A 397 7.49 15.84 14.67
N PHE A 398 7.24 14.66 14.09
CA PHE A 398 7.61 13.40 14.73
C PHE A 398 9.12 13.20 14.81
N ASP A 399 9.86 13.57 13.76
CA ASP A 399 11.33 13.53 13.75
C ASP A 399 11.91 14.47 14.83
N LEU A 400 11.37 15.69 14.97
CA LEU A 400 11.75 16.61 16.04
C LEU A 400 11.43 16.03 17.42
N PHE A 401 10.26 15.41 17.59
CA PHE A 401 9.89 14.76 18.86
C PHE A 401 10.79 13.57 19.18
N ALA A 402 11.22 12.81 18.17
CA ALA A 402 12.13 11.69 18.33
C ALA A 402 13.49 12.11 18.91
N GLN A 403 13.96 13.32 18.57
CA GLN A 403 15.20 13.91 19.10
C GLN A 403 15.09 14.30 20.57
N ASN A 404 13.90 14.68 21.04
CA ASN A 404 13.67 15.04 22.44
C ASN A 404 12.30 14.52 22.94
N PRO A 405 12.18 13.20 23.18
CA PRO A 405 10.89 12.58 23.49
C PRO A 405 10.34 13.00 24.85
N ASP A 406 11.15 13.62 25.73
CA ASP A 406 10.67 14.15 27.01
C ASP A 406 9.85 15.44 26.87
N ASN A 407 9.96 16.15 25.73
CA ASN A 407 9.24 17.39 25.50
C ASN A 407 7.83 17.17 24.88
N ILE A 408 6.99 16.41 25.58
CA ILE A 408 5.61 16.13 25.13
C ILE A 408 4.80 17.42 24.90
N ASN A 409 4.98 18.43 25.75
CA ASN A 409 4.21 19.68 25.64
C ASN A 409 4.48 20.40 24.31
N GLN A 410 5.74 20.41 23.87
CA GLN A 410 6.10 20.97 22.56
C GLN A 410 5.51 20.14 21.43
N PHE A 411 5.58 18.81 21.49
CA PHE A 411 4.97 17.94 20.48
C PHE A 411 3.45 18.18 20.35
N ILE A 412 2.74 18.30 21.47
CA ILE A 412 1.30 18.61 21.47
C ILE A 412 1.03 20.00 20.87
N ALA A 413 1.84 21.00 21.20
CA ALA A 413 1.71 22.35 20.65
C ALA A 413 1.93 22.37 19.13
N ASP A 414 2.98 21.69 18.64
CA ASP A 414 3.30 21.60 17.22
C ASP A 414 2.20 20.85 16.45
N MET A 415 1.69 19.75 17.02
CA MET A 415 0.59 18.98 16.43
C MET A 415 -0.73 19.76 16.44
N THR A 416 -1.02 20.53 17.49
CA THR A 416 -2.19 21.41 17.54
C THR A 416 -2.13 22.46 16.44
N LYS A 417 -0.96 23.10 16.27
CA LYS A 417 -0.72 24.09 15.21
C LYS A 417 -0.82 23.47 13.82
N ALA A 418 -0.25 22.29 13.62
CA ALA A 418 -0.29 21.55 12.37
C ALA A 418 -1.72 21.18 11.98
N VAL A 419 -2.49 20.61 12.91
CA VAL A 419 -3.90 20.26 12.69
C VAL A 419 -4.73 21.49 12.38
N ALA A 420 -4.59 22.58 13.13
CA ALA A 420 -5.27 23.85 12.82
C ALA A 420 -4.95 24.40 11.42
N GLY A 421 -3.81 24.00 10.84
CA GLY A 421 -3.40 24.34 9.47
C GLY A 421 -4.08 23.51 8.39
N LEU A 422 -4.67 22.36 8.69
CA LEU A 422 -5.32 21.48 7.71
C LEU A 422 -6.65 22.04 7.16
N ALA A 423 -7.32 22.89 7.92
CA ALA A 423 -8.62 23.47 7.54
C ALA A 423 -8.51 24.61 6.50
N LYS A 424 -7.30 24.93 6.06
CA LYS A 424 -6.97 25.98 5.09
C LYS A 424 -6.61 25.35 3.76
#